data_AF-A0A2D9EXT6-F1
#
_entry.id   AF-A0A2D9EXT6-F1
#
_cell.length_a   1.000
_cell.length_b   1.000
_cell.length_c   1.000
_cell.angle_alpha   90.00
_cell.angle_beta   90.00
_cell.angle_gamma   90.00
#
_symmetry.space_group_name_H-M   'P 1'
#
loop_
_entity.id
_entity.type
_entity.pdbx_description
1 polymer ?
#
loop_
_entity_poly.entity_id
_entity_poly.type
_entity_poly.pdbx_seq_one_letter_code
_entity_poly.pdbx_strand_id
1 'polypeptide(L)'
;MTRAREVAQRRLARVLRGRKEPHGKNLTDESILRGVDVDDSGIVQLWVQPTHPHCPCCIDDLISLRSLINGQSGILACHIEVVGIPHSDRWTAAINE
;
A
#
# COMPACT_ATOMS: atom_id res chain seq x y z
N MET A 1 -17.85 13.95 1.97
CA MET A 1 -16.54 13.59 1.40
C MET A 1 -15.88 14.85 0.87
N THR A 2 -14.59 15.06 1.15
CA THR A 2 -13.84 16.20 0.61
C THR A 2 -13.36 15.92 -0.81
N ARG A 3 -13.07 16.99 -1.56
CA ARG A 3 -12.48 16.88 -2.90
C ARG A 3 -11.11 16.19 -2.88
N ALA A 4 -10.29 16.45 -1.85
CA ALA A 4 -8.98 15.84 -1.70
C ALA A 4 -9.09 14.32 -1.56
N ARG A 5 -9.99 13.85 -0.68
CA ARG A 5 -10.28 12.42 -0.49
C ARG A 5 -10.75 11.75 -1.79
N GLU A 6 -11.68 12.36 -2.51
CA GLU A 6 -12.16 11.81 -3.78
C GLU A 6 -11.06 11.66 -4.83
N VAL A 7 -10.19 12.67 -4.94
CA VAL A 7 -9.06 12.62 -5.88
C VAL A 7 -8.09 11.53 -5.48
N ALA A 8 -7.70 11.48 -4.20
CA ALA A 8 -6.78 10.47 -3.68
C ALA A 8 -7.33 9.05 -3.87
N GLN A 9 -8.61 8.80 -3.56
CA GLN A 9 -9.27 7.49 -3.79
C GLN A 9 -9.23 7.07 -5.26
N ARG A 10 -9.55 7.98 -6.20
CA ARG A 10 -9.50 7.67 -7.64
C ARG A 10 -8.08 7.37 -8.12
N ARG A 11 -7.08 8.09 -7.61
CA ARG A 11 -5.66 7.87 -7.95
C ARG A 11 -5.17 6.55 -7.39
N LEU A 12 -5.45 6.27 -6.12
CA LEU A 12 -5.12 5.02 -5.46
C LEU A 12 -5.73 3.82 -6.20
N ALA A 13 -7.04 3.87 -6.50
CA ALA A 13 -7.71 2.81 -7.24
C ALA A 13 -7.06 2.54 -8.61
N ARG A 14 -6.59 3.59 -9.30
CA ARG A 14 -5.87 3.46 -10.57
C ARG A 14 -4.51 2.78 -10.41
N VAL A 15 -3.77 3.11 -9.35
CA VAL A 15 -2.45 2.50 -9.05
C VAL A 15 -2.60 1.02 -8.69
N LEU A 16 -3.62 0.67 -7.91
CA LEU A 16 -3.84 -0.70 -7.45
C LEU A 16 -4.47 -1.61 -8.52
N ARG A 17 -5.20 -1.04 -9.49
CA ARG A 17 -5.95 -1.80 -10.48
C ARG A 17 -5.05 -2.74 -11.29
N GLY A 18 -5.28 -4.04 -11.15
CA GLY A 18 -4.56 -5.08 -11.90
C GLY A 18 -3.10 -5.25 -11.48
N ARG A 19 -2.66 -4.56 -10.41
CA ARG A 19 -1.31 -4.75 -9.86
C ARG A 19 -1.19 -6.14 -9.28
N LYS A 20 -0.09 -6.81 -9.60
CA LYS A 20 0.31 -8.07 -9.00
C LYS A 20 1.43 -7.85 -8.01
N GLU A 21 1.43 -8.63 -6.93
CA GLU A 21 2.62 -8.79 -6.10
C GLU A 21 3.67 -9.66 -6.84
N PRO A 22 4.93 -9.69 -6.39
CA PRO A 22 6.03 -10.33 -7.11
C PRO A 22 5.84 -11.80 -7.50
N HIS A 23 4.97 -12.54 -6.81
CA HIS A 23 4.67 -13.96 -7.06
C HIS A 23 3.38 -14.16 -7.88
N GLY A 24 2.86 -13.08 -8.47
CA GLY A 24 1.80 -13.13 -9.47
C GLY A 24 0.37 -13.11 -8.93
N LYS A 25 0.16 -13.06 -7.61
CA LYS A 25 -1.17 -12.84 -7.03
C LYS A 25 -1.59 -11.38 -7.19
N ASN A 26 -2.90 -11.14 -7.28
CA ASN A 26 -3.41 -9.77 -7.32
C ASN A 26 -3.15 -9.09 -5.97
N LEU A 27 -2.60 -7.88 -5.99
CA LEU A 27 -2.37 -7.15 -4.74
C LEU A 27 -3.69 -6.90 -3.99
N THR A 28 -4.80 -6.70 -4.71
CA THR A 28 -6.14 -6.48 -4.15
C THR A 28 -6.83 -7.76 -3.66
N ASP A 29 -6.13 -8.89 -3.63
CA ASP A 29 -6.62 -10.10 -2.97
C ASP A 29 -6.78 -9.84 -1.47
N GLU A 30 -7.92 -10.25 -0.88
CA GLU A 30 -8.25 -9.97 0.52
C GLU A 30 -7.27 -10.63 1.52
N SER A 31 -6.54 -11.67 1.11
CA SER A 31 -5.47 -12.25 1.92
C SER A 31 -4.19 -11.40 1.94
N ILE A 32 -4.05 -10.47 0.99
CA ILE A 32 -2.90 -9.58 0.81
C ILE A 32 -3.27 -8.16 1.25
N LEU A 33 -4.20 -7.50 0.58
CA LEU A 33 -4.66 -6.16 0.95
C LEU A 33 -5.79 -6.27 1.98
N ARG A 34 -5.39 -6.19 3.25
CA ARG A 34 -6.28 -6.38 4.41
C ARG A 34 -7.15 -5.15 4.69
N GLY A 35 -6.76 -3.98 4.20
CA GLY A 35 -7.51 -2.75 4.40
C GLY A 35 -6.97 -1.59 3.56
N VAL A 36 -7.84 -0.62 3.31
CA VAL A 36 -7.52 0.65 2.64
C VAL A 36 -8.32 1.75 3.33
N ASP A 37 -7.65 2.83 3.71
CA ASP A 37 -8.31 4.07 4.10
C ASP A 37 -7.69 5.27 3.40
N VAL A 38 -8.52 6.27 3.15
CA VAL A 38 -8.12 7.58 2.61
C VAL A 38 -8.84 8.63 3.43
N ASP A 39 -8.07 9.48 4.11
CA ASP A 39 -8.62 10.52 4.96
C ASP A 39 -9.11 11.73 4.15
N ASP A 40 -9.68 12.71 4.86
CA ASP A 40 -10.23 13.92 4.25
C ASP A 40 -9.15 14.88 3.70
N SER A 41 -7.88 14.68 4.05
CA SER A 41 -6.71 15.41 3.54
C SER A 41 -6.08 14.74 2.31
N GLY A 42 -6.46 13.50 2.00
CA GLY A 42 -5.87 12.70 0.93
C GLY A 42 -4.63 11.91 1.36
N ILE A 43 -4.47 11.64 2.65
CA ILE A 43 -3.49 10.68 3.19
C ILE A 43 -4.05 9.27 3.00
N VAL A 44 -3.23 8.38 2.43
CA VAL A 44 -3.55 6.97 2.18
C VAL A 44 -2.95 6.10 3.28
N GLN A 45 -3.74 5.17 3.81
CA GLN A 45 -3.27 4.09 4.67
C GLN A 45 -3.64 2.75 4.04
N LEU A 46 -2.65 1.87 3.90
CA LEU A 46 -2.84 0.50 3.43
C LEU A 46 -2.43 -0.47 4.53
N TRP A 47 -3.20 -1.55 4.70
CA TRP A 47 -2.79 -2.70 5.53
C TRP A 47 -2.50 -3.87 4.60
N VAL A 48 -1.26 -4.33 4.59
CA VAL A 48 -0.79 -5.37 3.67
C VAL A 48 -0.21 -6.55 4.44
N GLN A 49 -0.68 -7.74 4.11
CA GLN A 49 -0.09 -9.00 4.51
C GLN A 49 0.71 -9.57 3.33
N PRO A 50 2.05 -9.55 3.36
CA PRO A 50 2.85 -10.08 2.27
C PRO A 50 2.65 -11.60 2.14
N THR A 51 2.71 -12.09 0.91
CA THR A 51 2.50 -13.51 0.58
C THR A 51 3.59 -14.41 1.14
N HIS A 52 4.81 -13.90 1.23
CA HIS A 52 5.99 -14.61 1.69
C HIS A 52 6.74 -13.76 2.74
N PRO A 53 6.53 -14.02 4.04
CA PRO A 53 7.33 -13.42 5.09
C PRO A 53 8.81 -13.68 4.82
N HIS A 54 9.66 -12.67 5.02
CA HIS A 54 11.10 -12.71 4.74
C HIS A 54 11.53 -12.79 3.26
N CYS A 55 10.63 -12.66 2.25
CA CYS A 55 11.11 -12.46 0.87
C CYS A 55 11.59 -11.02 0.66
N PRO A 56 12.85 -10.79 0.25
CA PRO A 56 13.33 -9.46 -0.13
C PRO A 56 12.48 -8.83 -1.25
N CYS A 57 12.04 -9.65 -2.19
CA CYS A 57 11.19 -9.24 -3.29
C CYS A 57 9.87 -8.59 -2.84
N CYS A 58 9.24 -9.13 -1.78
CA CYS A 58 7.97 -8.63 -1.27
C CYS A 58 8.16 -7.27 -0.59
N ILE A 59 9.24 -7.07 0.16
CA ILE A 59 9.48 -5.79 0.82
C ILE A 59 9.87 -4.72 -0.20
N ASP A 60 10.72 -5.05 -1.18
CA ASP A 60 11.11 -4.13 -2.25
C ASP A 60 9.91 -3.68 -3.09
N ASP A 61 8.96 -4.58 -3.34
CA ASP A 61 7.71 -4.26 -4.03
C ASP A 61 6.84 -3.27 -3.23
N LEU A 62 6.77 -3.43 -1.91
CA LEU A 62 6.00 -2.51 -1.04
C LEU A 62 6.67 -1.14 -0.90
N ILE A 63 8.00 -1.08 -0.83
CA ILE A 63 8.76 0.19 -0.90
C ILE A 63 8.47 0.91 -2.22
N SER A 64 8.53 0.17 -3.32
CA SER A 64 8.25 0.69 -4.67
C SER A 64 6.79 1.13 -4.81
N LEU A 65 5.85 0.38 -4.24
CA LEU A 65 4.42 0.72 -4.21
C LEU A 65 4.18 2.02 -3.45
N ARG A 66 4.74 2.17 -2.25
CA ARG A 66 4.61 3.40 -1.46
C ARG A 66 5.14 4.60 -2.22
N SER A 67 6.33 4.47 -2.81
CA SER A 67 6.96 5.52 -3.63
C SER A 67 6.08 5.90 -4.83
N LEU A 68 5.51 4.91 -5.52
CA LEU A 68 4.59 5.12 -6.64
C LEU A 68 3.31 5.85 -6.23
N ILE A 69 2.74 5.51 -5.06
CA ILE A 69 1.54 6.16 -4.50
C ILE A 69 1.86 7.61 -4.11
N ASN A 70 2.97 7.84 -3.40
CA ASN A 70 3.41 9.19 -3.01
C ASN A 70 3.72 10.08 -4.24
N GLY A 71 4.12 9.48 -5.35
CA GLY A 71 4.33 10.21 -6.61
C GLY A 71 3.03 10.63 -7.34
N GLN A 72 1.85 10.20 -6.89
CA GLN A 72 0.59 10.57 -7.55
C GLN A 72 0.13 11.97 -7.16
N SER A 73 -0.18 12.80 -8.16
CA SER A 73 -0.79 14.11 -7.93
C SER A 73 -2.11 13.98 -7.16
N GLY A 74 -2.22 14.68 -6.02
CA GLY A 74 -3.42 14.70 -5.18
C GLY A 74 -3.47 13.64 -4.08
N ILE A 75 -2.41 12.85 -3.91
CA ILE A 75 -2.16 12.08 -2.69
C ILE A 75 -1.17 12.88 -1.83
N LEU A 76 -1.51 13.11 -0.57
CA LEU A 76 -0.67 13.91 0.34
C LEU A 76 0.50 13.09 0.91
N ALA A 77 0.20 11.87 1.34
CA ALA A 77 1.16 10.91 1.87
C ALA A 77 0.57 9.50 1.83
N CYS A 78 1.42 8.50 1.93
CA CYS A 78 1.05 7.10 2.02
C CYS A 78 1.83 6.40 3.14
N HIS A 79 1.08 5.74 4.02
CA HIS A 79 1.58 4.80 5.01
C HIS A 79 1.17 3.38 4.62
N ILE A 80 2.09 2.43 4.67
CA ILE A 80 1.82 1.00 4.49
C ILE A 80 2.11 0.28 5.81
N GLU A 81 1.07 -0.23 6.45
CA GLU A 81 1.17 -1.07 7.64
C GLU A 81 1.27 -2.54 7.23
N VAL A 82 2.34 -3.22 7.65
CA VAL A 82 2.48 -4.65 7.44
C VAL A 82 1.79 -5.40 8.57
N VAL A 83 0.96 -6.39 8.23
CA VAL A 83 0.16 -7.15 9.19
C VAL A 83 0.25 -8.66 8.93
N GLY A 84 -0.12 -9.46 9.93
CA GLY A 84 -0.32 -10.90 9.76
C GLY A 84 0.95 -11.73 9.56
N ILE A 85 2.14 -11.18 9.82
CA ILE A 85 3.42 -11.88 9.75
C ILE A 85 4.30 -11.58 10.98
N PRO A 86 5.25 -12.46 11.34
CA PRO A 86 6.25 -12.15 12.37
C PRO A 86 7.10 -10.94 12.00
N HIS A 87 7.48 -10.13 13.00
CA HIS A 87 8.33 -8.94 12.83
C HIS A 87 7.79 -7.92 11.81
N SER A 88 6.46 -7.79 11.74
CA SER A 88 5.81 -6.86 10.82
C SER A 88 6.17 -5.40 11.10
N ASP A 89 6.47 -5.06 12.36
CA ASP A 89 6.97 -3.76 12.79
C ASP A 89 8.25 -3.33 12.04
N ARG A 90 9.20 -4.26 11.84
CA ARG A 90 10.43 -3.99 11.10
C ARG A 90 10.17 -3.74 9.62
N TRP A 91 9.21 -4.45 9.04
CA TRP A 91 8.79 -4.24 7.66
C TRP A 91 8.09 -2.90 7.50
N THR A 92 7.13 -2.59 8.39
CA THR A 92 6.45 -1.29 8.42
C THR A 92 7.48 -0.17 8.51
N ALA A 93 8.47 -0.25 9.39
CA ALA A 93 9.52 0.76 9.50
C ALA A 93 10.30 0.92 8.18
N ALA A 94 10.85 -0.17 7.65
CA ALA A 94 11.67 -0.14 6.43
C ALA A 94 10.91 0.34 5.18
N ILE A 95 9.61 0.06 5.08
CA ILE A 95 8.79 0.53 3.95
C ILE A 95 8.51 2.03 4.04
N ASN A 96 8.38 2.57 5.25
CA ASN A 96 7.90 3.93 5.48
C ASN A 96 9.00 4.98 5.78
N GLU A 97 10.28 4.60 5.68
CA GLU A 97 11.40 5.58 5.62
C GLU A 97 11.22 6.60 4.48
#